data_AF-A0A950LQX2-F1
#
_entry.id   AF-A0A950LQX2-F1
#
_cell.length_a   1.000
_cell.length_b   1.000
_cell.length_c   1.000
_cell.angle_alpha   90.00
_cell.angle_beta   90.00
_cell.angle_gamma   90.00
#
_symmetry.space_group_name_H-M   'P 1'
#
loop_
_entity.id
_entity.type
_entity.pdbx_description
1 polymer ?
#
loop_
_entity_poly.entity_id
_entity_poly.type
_entity_poly.pdbx_seq_one_letter_code
_entity_poly.pdbx_strand_id
1 'polypeptide(L)'
;MPLSKEQALEMFRSDDLIGIGMEADALRRKLHPDGVVTYIVDRNINYTNYCTEYCTFCAFYRPLKGPKAKEGYILGADTIYEKIRETVELGGTGVLMQGGLHPDLRIEWHEQMLRGIKQRFRIHLHC
;
A
#
# COMPACT_ATOMS: atom_id res chain seq x y z
N MET A 1 4.93 26.48 -10.81
CA MET A 1 6.29 26.26 -11.32
C MET A 1 6.91 25.20 -10.42
N PRO A 2 7.54 24.15 -10.95
CA PRO A 2 8.21 23.16 -10.11
C PRO A 2 9.36 23.81 -9.34
N LEU A 3 9.66 23.31 -8.14
CA LEU A 3 10.82 23.74 -7.36
C LEU A 3 12.11 23.35 -8.07
N SER A 4 13.12 24.22 -8.04
CA SER A 4 14.48 23.82 -8.39
C SER A 4 15.06 22.90 -7.30
N LYS A 5 16.15 22.20 -7.61
CA LYS A 5 16.85 21.35 -6.66
C LYS A 5 17.38 22.16 -5.47
N GLU A 6 17.87 23.35 -5.72
CA GLU A 6 18.40 24.28 -4.73
C GLU A 6 17.31 24.75 -3.77
N GLN A 7 16.15 25.16 -4.32
CA GLN A 7 14.98 25.56 -3.53
C GLN A 7 14.48 24.42 -2.65
N ALA A 8 14.40 23.19 -3.18
CA ALA A 8 13.98 22.03 -2.39
C ALA A 8 14.94 21.74 -1.23
N LEU A 9 16.26 21.87 -1.46
CA LEU A 9 17.28 21.66 -0.43
C LEU A 9 17.23 22.75 0.65
N GLU A 10 16.98 24.00 0.26
CA GLU A 10 16.80 25.13 1.19
C GLU A 10 15.59 24.90 2.09
N MET A 11 14.43 24.58 1.50
CA MET A 11 13.21 24.28 2.26
C MET A 11 13.41 23.08 3.21
N PHE A 12 14.09 22.02 2.77
CA PHE A 12 14.37 20.85 3.61
C PHE A 12 15.25 21.16 4.82
N ARG A 13 16.12 22.18 4.73
CA ARG A 13 17.03 22.59 5.81
C ARG A 13 16.48 23.70 6.69
N SER A 14 15.37 24.33 6.29
CA SER A 14 14.75 25.40 7.04
C SER A 14 14.11 24.87 8.34
N ASP A 15 14.20 25.67 9.39
CA ASP A 15 13.51 25.47 10.66
C ASP A 15 12.08 26.04 10.69
N ASP A 16 11.68 26.77 9.65
CA ASP A 16 10.33 27.34 9.50
C ASP A 16 9.33 26.33 8.93
N LEU A 17 9.00 25.32 9.73
CA LEU A 17 7.99 24.32 9.37
C LEU A 17 6.62 24.95 9.07
N ILE A 18 6.28 26.05 9.76
CA ILE A 18 4.99 26.73 9.59
C ILE A 18 4.92 27.43 8.23
N GLY A 19 5.95 28.20 7.86
CA GLY A 19 6.03 28.84 6.55
C GLY A 19 5.97 27.82 5.41
N ILE A 20 6.71 26.71 5.51
CA ILE A 20 6.66 25.62 4.53
C ILE A 20 5.24 25.03 4.44
N GLY A 21 4.59 24.79 5.58
CA GLY A 21 3.22 24.29 5.64
C GLY A 21 2.21 25.25 5.00
N MET A 22 2.38 26.57 5.16
CA MET A 22 1.54 27.59 4.55
C MET A 22 1.69 27.61 3.02
N GLU A 23 2.91 27.51 2.50
CA GLU A 23 3.16 27.43 1.05
C GLU A 23 2.57 26.14 0.44
N ALA A 24 2.71 25.02 1.15
CA ALA A 24 2.10 23.76 0.75
C ALA A 24 0.56 23.85 0.72
N ASP A 25 -0.06 24.46 1.74
CA ASP A 25 -1.51 24.66 1.78
C ASP A 25 -1.98 25.65 0.70
N ALA A 26 -1.23 26.71 0.41
CA ALA A 26 -1.54 27.64 -0.67
C ALA A 26 -1.59 26.92 -2.02
N LEU A 27 -0.63 26.03 -2.31
CA LEU A 27 -0.65 25.21 -3.51
C LEU A 27 -1.83 24.22 -3.51
N ARG A 28 -2.11 23.55 -2.38
CA ARG A 28 -3.28 22.68 -2.23
C ARG A 28 -4.58 23.43 -2.52
N ARG A 29 -4.78 24.63 -1.97
CA ARG A 29 -5.97 25.47 -2.24
C ARG A 29 -6.10 25.85 -3.71
N LYS A 30 -4.98 26.08 -4.39
CA LYS A 30 -4.98 26.36 -5.84
C LYS A 30 -5.43 25.16 -6.67
N LEU A 31 -5.00 23.95 -6.29
CA LEU A 31 -5.34 22.70 -6.98
C LEU A 31 -6.73 22.17 -6.59
N HIS A 32 -7.17 22.44 -5.37
CA HIS A 32 -8.40 21.95 -4.77
C HIS A 32 -9.18 23.12 -4.10
N PRO A 33 -9.76 24.03 -4.90
CA PRO A 33 -10.35 25.27 -4.40
C PRO A 33 -11.62 25.07 -3.56
N ASP A 34 -12.34 23.97 -3.75
CA ASP A 34 -13.62 23.71 -3.10
C ASP A 34 -13.51 23.38 -1.61
N GLY A 35 -12.29 23.20 -1.10
CA GLY A 35 -12.04 22.89 0.32
C GLY A 35 -12.51 21.49 0.75
N VAL A 36 -12.94 20.64 -0.19
CA VAL A 36 -13.39 19.27 0.09
C VAL A 36 -12.19 18.36 0.33
N VAL A 37 -12.20 17.69 1.47
CA VAL A 37 -11.24 16.62 1.80
C VAL A 37 -11.93 15.27 1.60
N THR A 38 -11.34 14.43 0.76
CA THR A 38 -11.87 13.10 0.43
C THR A 38 -11.13 12.00 1.19
N TYR A 39 -11.77 10.85 1.34
CA TYR A 39 -11.16 9.63 1.88
C TYR A 39 -11.65 8.41 1.10
N ILE A 40 -10.94 7.30 1.24
CA ILE A 40 -11.36 5.99 0.75
C ILE A 40 -11.38 5.00 1.91
N VAL A 41 -12.29 4.04 1.86
CA VAL A 41 -12.25 2.87 2.74
C VAL A 41 -11.56 1.75 1.96
N ASP A 42 -10.33 1.46 2.37
CA ASP A 42 -9.44 0.48 1.71
C ASP A 42 -8.93 -0.52 2.75
N ARG A 43 -8.67 -1.76 2.31
CA ARG A 43 -8.06 -2.77 3.16
C ARG A 43 -6.73 -3.25 2.57
N ASN A 44 -5.71 -3.23 3.40
CA ASN A 44 -4.44 -3.89 3.14
C ASN A 44 -4.59 -5.41 3.32
N ILE A 45 -4.29 -6.18 2.29
CA ILE A 45 -4.26 -7.64 2.32
C ILE A 45 -2.82 -8.09 2.12
N ASN A 46 -2.18 -8.38 3.24
CA ASN A 46 -0.88 -9.01 3.30
C ASN A 46 -1.00 -10.49 2.87
N TYR A 47 -0.77 -10.83 1.60
CA TYR A 47 -0.99 -12.20 1.11
C TYR A 47 0.13 -13.17 1.49
N THR A 48 1.33 -12.66 1.79
CA THR A 48 2.43 -13.44 2.37
C THR A 48 3.37 -12.52 3.13
N ASN A 49 3.94 -12.98 4.23
CA ASN A 49 5.04 -12.30 4.91
C ASN A 49 6.41 -12.97 4.66
N TYR A 50 6.43 -14.10 3.95
CA TYR A 50 7.68 -14.70 3.49
C TYR A 50 8.33 -13.83 2.42
N CYS A 51 9.63 -13.63 2.56
CA CYS A 51 10.38 -12.79 1.62
C CYS A 51 11.82 -13.30 1.53
N THR A 52 12.48 -13.01 0.41
CA THR A 52 13.91 -13.30 0.21
C THR A 52 14.82 -12.12 0.52
N GLU A 53 14.24 -10.93 0.74
CA GLU A 53 14.97 -9.68 0.95
C GLU A 53 15.01 -9.30 2.44
N TYR A 54 16.15 -8.79 2.90
CA TYR A 54 16.44 -8.56 4.32
C TYR A 54 16.55 -7.07 4.65
N CYS A 55 15.48 -6.32 4.35
CA CYS A 55 15.42 -4.88 4.66
C CYS A 55 15.60 -4.64 6.17
N THR A 56 16.60 -3.83 6.55
CA THR A 56 16.95 -3.55 7.96
C THR A 56 15.84 -2.87 8.76
N PHE A 57 14.91 -2.22 8.07
CA PHE A 57 13.77 -1.51 8.65
C PHE A 57 12.46 -2.32 8.62
N CYS A 58 12.44 -3.52 8.02
CA CYS A 58 11.20 -4.28 7.82
C CYS A 58 10.91 -5.24 8.98
N ALA A 59 9.87 -4.94 9.77
CA ALA A 59 9.38 -5.83 10.83
C ALA A 59 8.47 -6.98 10.31
N PHE A 60 7.97 -6.85 9.07
CA PHE A 60 7.00 -7.77 8.49
C PHE A 60 7.63 -9.08 7.98
N TYR A 61 8.86 -9.00 7.48
CA TYR A 61 9.63 -10.10 6.88
C TYR A 61 9.65 -11.38 7.73
N ARG A 62 9.46 -12.53 7.08
CA ARG A 62 9.86 -13.84 7.60
C ARG A 62 10.72 -14.59 6.57
N PRO A 63 11.81 -15.25 7.02
CA PRO A 63 12.64 -16.05 6.14
C PRO A 63 11.93 -17.32 5.72
N LEU A 64 12.30 -17.87 4.55
CA LEU A 64 11.79 -19.16 4.10
C LEU A 64 12.33 -20.35 4.92
N LYS A 65 13.43 -20.16 5.66
CA LYS A 65 14.10 -21.21 6.44
C LYS A 65 14.51 -20.72 7.81
N GLY A 66 14.73 -21.67 8.73
CA GLY A 66 15.19 -21.40 10.09
C GLY A 66 14.06 -21.12 11.08
N PRO A 67 14.39 -20.75 12.33
CA PRO A 67 13.43 -20.74 13.43
C PRO A 67 12.24 -19.79 13.24
N LYS A 68 12.45 -18.65 12.58
CA LYS A 68 11.40 -17.64 12.29
C LYS A 68 10.53 -18.00 11.08
N ALA A 69 10.90 -19.00 10.28
CA ALA A 69 10.11 -19.42 9.12
C ALA A 69 8.73 -19.93 9.53
N LYS A 70 8.61 -20.54 10.72
CA LYS A 70 7.32 -21.03 11.26
C LYS A 70 6.26 -19.94 11.49
N GLU A 71 6.68 -18.68 11.55
CA GLU A 71 5.78 -17.51 11.67
C GLU A 71 5.36 -16.96 10.29
N GLY A 72 5.91 -17.54 9.22
CA GLY A 72 5.58 -17.17 7.86
C GLY A 72 4.28 -17.79 7.38
N TYR A 73 3.59 -17.13 6.47
CA TYR A 73 2.33 -17.60 5.90
C TYR A 73 2.19 -17.20 4.44
N ILE A 74 1.36 -17.95 3.71
CA ILE A 74 0.77 -17.56 2.43
C ILE A 74 -0.74 -17.72 2.59
N LEU A 75 -1.50 -16.65 2.34
CA LEU A 75 -2.96 -16.70 2.42
C LEU A 75 -3.51 -17.50 1.23
N GLY A 76 -4.46 -18.39 1.53
CA GLY A 76 -5.27 -19.04 0.49
C GLY A 76 -6.24 -18.07 -0.16
N ALA A 77 -6.70 -18.41 -1.38
CA ALA A 77 -7.63 -17.59 -2.14
C ALA A 77 -8.93 -17.30 -1.38
N ASP A 78 -9.49 -18.30 -0.69
CA ASP A 78 -10.73 -18.12 0.09
C ASP A 78 -10.56 -17.11 1.22
N THR A 79 -9.43 -17.12 1.93
CA THR A 79 -9.11 -16.12 2.95
C THR A 79 -8.98 -14.72 2.35
N ILE A 80 -8.39 -14.60 1.16
CA ILE A 80 -8.30 -13.32 0.44
C ILE A 80 -9.70 -12.84 0.05
N TYR A 81 -10.55 -13.72 -0.49
CA TYR A 81 -11.91 -13.38 -0.89
C TYR A 81 -12.79 -13.01 0.29
N GLU A 82 -12.66 -13.70 1.43
CA GLU A 82 -13.38 -13.34 2.66
C GLU A 82 -13.00 -11.94 3.10
N LYS A 83 -11.70 -11.64 3.12
CA LYS A 83 -11.22 -10.31 3.48
C LYS A 83 -11.74 -9.22 2.55
N ILE A 84 -11.86 -9.49 1.26
CA ILE A 84 -12.44 -8.54 0.30
C ILE A 84 -13.94 -8.41 0.51
N ARG A 85 -14.66 -9.51 0.77
CA ARG A 85 -16.09 -9.48 1.06
C ARG A 85 -16.41 -8.60 2.26
N GLU A 86 -15.73 -8.83 3.38
CA GLU A 86 -15.85 -7.97 4.58
C GLU A 86 -15.57 -6.50 4.26
N THR A 87 -14.58 -6.22 3.41
CA THR A 87 -14.24 -4.84 3.01
C THR A 87 -15.40 -4.21 2.25
N VAL A 88 -15.98 -4.92 1.29
CA VAL A 88 -17.12 -4.45 0.50
C VAL A 88 -18.36 -4.26 1.38
N GLU A 89 -18.62 -5.18 2.32
CA GLU A 89 -19.73 -5.09 3.28
C GLU A 89 -19.62 -3.86 4.18
N LEU A 90 -18.40 -3.42 4.50
CA LEU A 90 -18.12 -2.20 5.24
C LEU A 90 -18.15 -0.92 4.37
N GLY A 91 -18.52 -1.03 3.09
CA GLY A 91 -18.54 0.09 2.14
C GLY A 91 -17.17 0.43 1.54
N GLY A 92 -16.20 -0.47 1.66
CA GLY A 92 -14.87 -0.34 1.09
C GLY A 92 -14.85 -0.38 -0.44
N THR A 93 -14.03 0.46 -1.04
CA THR A 93 -13.94 0.65 -2.50
C THR A 93 -12.63 0.13 -3.09
N GLY A 94 -11.65 -0.17 -2.25
CA GLY A 94 -10.33 -0.62 -2.66
C GLY A 94 -9.78 -1.74 -1.78
N VAL A 95 -8.85 -2.50 -2.35
CA VAL A 95 -7.89 -3.29 -1.58
C VAL A 95 -6.49 -3.08 -2.11
N LEU A 96 -5.54 -3.11 -1.18
CA LEU A 96 -4.11 -3.06 -1.45
C LEU A 96 -3.49 -4.44 -1.22
N MET A 97 -3.05 -5.07 -2.30
CA MET A 97 -2.41 -6.39 -2.25
C MET A 97 -0.92 -6.22 -1.98
N GLN A 98 -0.48 -6.55 -0.77
CA GLN A 98 0.93 -6.43 -0.37
C GLN A 98 1.48 -7.75 0.12
N GLY A 99 2.77 -7.98 -0.07
CA GLY A 99 3.38 -9.22 0.40
C GLY A 99 4.90 -9.16 0.31
N GLY A 100 5.53 -10.15 0.93
CA GLY A 100 6.95 -10.39 0.76
C GLY A 100 7.28 -11.02 -0.60
N LEU A 101 8.56 -10.97 -0.96
CA LEU A 101 9.10 -11.55 -2.19
C LEU A 101 9.29 -13.06 -2.03
N HIS A 102 8.21 -13.83 -2.19
CA HIS A 102 8.26 -15.29 -2.14
C HIS A 102 8.68 -15.88 -3.51
N PRO A 103 9.77 -16.66 -3.61
CA PRO A 103 10.34 -17.13 -4.87
C PRO A 103 9.39 -18.02 -5.68
N ASP A 104 8.55 -18.79 -5.00
CA ASP A 104 7.58 -19.70 -5.64
C ASP A 104 6.28 -19.02 -6.08
N LEU A 105 5.99 -17.78 -5.61
CA LEU A 105 4.83 -17.03 -6.06
C LEU A 105 5.17 -16.32 -7.36
N ARG A 106 5.16 -17.09 -8.45
CA ARG A 106 5.43 -16.62 -9.81
C ARG A 106 4.32 -15.68 -10.31
N ILE A 107 4.52 -15.08 -11.48
CA ILE A 107 3.56 -14.13 -12.07
C ILE A 107 2.18 -14.77 -12.25
N GLU A 108 2.12 -16.05 -12.61
CA GLU A 108 0.88 -16.80 -12.83
C GLU A 108 0.03 -16.89 -11.56
N TRP A 109 0.67 -16.98 -10.38
CA TRP A 109 -0.04 -16.96 -9.10
C TRP A 109 -0.75 -15.62 -8.89
N HIS A 110 -0.06 -14.51 -9.19
CA HIS A 110 -0.61 -13.16 -9.08
C HIS A 110 -1.73 -12.93 -10.11
N GLU A 111 -1.54 -13.36 -11.36
CA GLU A 111 -2.56 -13.28 -12.39
C GLU A 111 -3.83 -14.05 -12.02
N GLN A 112 -3.69 -15.28 -11.49
CA GLN A 112 -4.81 -16.09 -11.03
C GLN A 112 -5.54 -15.42 -9.87
N MET A 113 -4.79 -14.89 -8.89
CA MET A 113 -5.33 -14.16 -7.76
C MET A 113 -6.10 -12.91 -8.20
N LEU A 114 -5.50 -12.03 -9.00
CA LEU A 114 -6.14 -10.80 -9.48
C LEU A 114 -7.35 -11.09 -10.37
N ARG A 115 -7.27 -12.08 -11.26
CA ARG A 115 -8.40 -12.52 -12.09
C ARG A 115 -9.53 -13.06 -11.23
N GLY A 116 -9.22 -13.89 -10.24
CA GLY A 116 -10.18 -14.44 -9.30
C GLY A 116 -10.90 -13.37 -8.49
N ILE A 117 -10.18 -12.32 -8.06
CA ILE A 117 -10.76 -11.15 -7.39
C ILE A 117 -11.70 -10.40 -8.33
N LYS A 118 -11.26 -10.04 -9.55
CA LYS A 118 -12.09 -9.28 -10.50
C LYS A 118 -13.34 -10.02 -10.98
N GLN A 119 -13.32 -11.35 -10.98
CA GLN A 119 -14.50 -12.16 -11.27
C GLN A 119 -15.58 -12.10 -10.17
N ARG A 120 -15.18 -11.82 -8.92
CA ARG A 120 -16.06 -11.91 -7.74
C ARG A 120 -16.47 -10.55 -7.20
N PHE A 121 -15.60 -9.55 -7.31
CA PHE A 121 -15.75 -8.27 -6.65
C PHE A 121 -15.53 -7.11 -7.61
N ARG A 122 -16.44 -6.14 -7.56
CA ARG A 122 -16.26 -4.84 -8.21
C ARG A 122 -15.51 -3.90 -7.26
N ILE A 123 -14.23 -4.18 -7.06
CA ILE A 123 -13.34 -3.42 -6.17
C ILE A 123 -12.12 -2.88 -6.93
N HIS A 124 -11.62 -1.71 -6.53
CA HIS A 124 -10.35 -1.21 -7.03
C HIS A 124 -9.21 -2.07 -6.46
N LEU A 125 -8.24 -2.42 -7.31
CA LEU A 125 -7.06 -3.19 -6.89
C LEU A 125 -5.86 -2.26 -6.97
N HIS A 126 -5.32 -1.89 -5.80
CA HIS A 126 -4.00 -1.28 -5.71
C HIS A 126 -2.98 -2.43 -5.73
N CYS A 127 -2.27 -2.60 -6.84
CA CYS A 127 -1.26 -3.63 -7.06
C CYS A 127 -0.01 -3.00 -7.66
#